data_AF-A0A251NI24-F1
#
_entry.id   AF-A0A251NI24-F1
#
_cell.length_a   1.000
_cell.length_b   1.000
_cell.length_c   1.000
_cell.angle_alpha   90.00
_cell.angle_beta   90.00
_cell.angle_gamma   90.00
#
_symmetry.space_group_name_H-M   'P 1'
#
loop_
_entity.id
_entity.type
_entity.pdbx_description
1 polymer ?
#
loop_
_entity_poly.entity_id
_entity_poly.type
_entity_poly.pdbx_seq_one_letter_code
_entity_poly.pdbx_strand_id
1 'polypeptide(L)'
;MQAVAKLSKNLTRPLFFLAPRTLTTLTAPSSLSNLLTSLGCDTSITHCTNTCLTGRTLLQSPWSAIQHRGAVVLGSDVRAGNVIERKDRLYQVIKVEHSHEGRGKAHIKVELRDVDSGNKTSQRLSTDEAVERVFVETKSYIYMCTDRDGIVLLIDPDTYDQLEVPEDLFGKKAKYLQEELKVKVELFNGIPLSASVPKHVTCIVKEAQPPVKGIAATPKDKIAEMQNGFTMKVRIYFLNILDKLIYCFQ
;
A
#
# COMPACT_ATOMS: atom_id res chain seq x y z
N MET A 1 19.16 -53.10 -18.84
CA MET A 1 19.06 -52.79 -20.28
C MET A 1 17.88 -51.83 -20.44
N GLN A 2 17.91 -50.60 -20.94
CA GLN A 2 18.87 -49.69 -21.58
C GLN A 2 18.48 -48.28 -21.05
N ALA A 3 19.37 -47.50 -20.43
CA ALA A 3 20.14 -46.42 -21.05
C ALA A 3 19.31 -45.50 -21.99
N VAL A 4 18.74 -44.43 -21.44
CA VAL A 4 18.20 -43.28 -22.22
C VAL A 4 19.27 -42.19 -22.23
N ALA A 5 19.77 -41.90 -23.43
CA ALA A 5 20.90 -41.04 -23.70
C ALA A 5 20.55 -39.54 -23.59
N LYS A 6 21.43 -38.80 -22.90
CA LYS A 6 21.58 -37.34 -22.99
C LYS A 6 22.39 -36.99 -24.23
N LEU A 7 21.85 -36.16 -25.12
CA LEU A 7 22.61 -35.32 -26.07
C LEU A 7 21.69 -34.16 -26.49
N SER A 8 22.03 -32.91 -26.23
CA SER A 8 22.63 -32.07 -27.26
C SER A 8 23.16 -30.77 -26.61
N LYS A 9 24.34 -30.35 -27.07
CA LYS A 9 25.07 -29.15 -26.66
C LYS A 9 24.87 -28.04 -27.69
N ASN A 10 25.08 -26.81 -27.22
CA ASN A 10 25.65 -25.68 -27.97
C ASN A 10 24.83 -25.06 -29.10
N LEU A 11 24.40 -23.81 -28.87
CA LEU A 11 24.51 -22.75 -29.87
C LEU A 11 24.76 -21.40 -29.19
N THR A 12 25.51 -20.60 -29.92
CA THR A 12 26.42 -19.52 -29.54
C THR A 12 25.77 -18.13 -29.50
N ARG A 13 26.42 -17.23 -28.75
CA ARG A 13 26.23 -15.76 -28.66
C ARG A 13 26.25 -15.05 -30.04
N PRO A 14 25.82 -13.77 -30.13
CA PRO A 14 26.81 -12.70 -29.98
C PRO A 14 26.36 -11.46 -29.20
N LEU A 15 27.38 -10.77 -28.67
CA LEU A 15 27.40 -9.40 -28.16
C LEU A 15 27.24 -8.41 -29.32
N PHE A 16 26.53 -7.30 -29.11
CA PHE A 16 26.75 -6.08 -29.87
C PHE A 16 26.86 -4.87 -28.94
N PHE A 17 27.87 -4.08 -29.27
CA PHE A 17 28.46 -2.95 -28.58
C PHE A 17 27.96 -1.64 -29.23
N LEU A 18 28.15 -0.53 -28.51
CA LEU A 18 28.26 0.88 -28.94
C LEU A 18 27.01 1.79 -28.83
N ALA A 19 27.16 2.74 -27.90
CA ALA A 19 26.52 4.06 -27.90
C ALA A 19 26.98 4.92 -29.10
N PRO A 20 26.35 6.10 -29.33
CA PRO A 20 27.09 7.32 -29.01
C PRO A 20 26.25 8.48 -28.42
N ARG A 21 27.00 9.34 -27.71
CA ARG A 21 26.67 10.71 -27.30
C ARG A 21 26.59 11.65 -28.50
N THR A 22 25.77 12.69 -28.43
CA THR A 22 26.09 14.00 -29.03
C THR A 22 25.70 15.14 -28.09
N LEU A 23 26.70 15.93 -27.73
CA LEU A 23 26.64 17.26 -27.12
C LEU A 23 26.25 18.31 -28.17
N THR A 24 25.58 19.37 -27.73
CA THR A 24 25.81 20.71 -28.31
C THR A 24 25.69 21.76 -27.21
N THR A 25 26.73 22.60 -27.18
CA THR A 25 27.05 23.70 -26.27
C THR A 25 26.70 25.06 -26.88
N LEU A 26 26.84 26.11 -26.05
CA LEU A 26 27.03 27.55 -26.37
C LEU A 26 25.70 28.34 -26.28
N THR A 27 25.59 29.47 -25.56
CA THR A 27 26.52 30.61 -25.39
C THR A 27 26.11 31.44 -24.16
N ALA A 28 27.09 31.90 -23.37
CA ALA A 28 26.96 33.12 -22.53
C ALA A 28 27.23 34.37 -23.40
N PRO A 29 26.78 35.58 -22.99
CA PRO A 29 27.77 36.50 -22.42
C PRO A 29 27.24 37.53 -21.38
N SER A 30 28.12 37.82 -20.42
CA SER A 30 28.54 39.12 -19.85
C SER A 30 27.59 40.33 -19.60
N SER A 31 27.76 40.85 -18.38
CA SER A 31 28.14 42.24 -18.03
C SER A 31 27.10 43.36 -17.86
N LEU A 32 27.12 43.87 -16.62
CA LEU A 32 27.31 45.28 -16.22
C LEU A 32 26.19 46.33 -16.47
N SER A 33 25.63 46.73 -15.32
CA SER A 33 25.62 48.13 -14.82
C SER A 33 24.63 49.15 -15.39
N ASN A 34 24.18 49.99 -14.44
CA ASN A 34 23.77 51.39 -14.59
C ASN A 34 22.33 51.64 -15.07
N LEU A 35 21.61 52.68 -14.66
CA LEU A 35 21.72 53.80 -13.71
C LEU A 35 20.35 54.51 -13.82
N LEU A 36 19.83 55.06 -12.70
CA LEU A 36 18.95 56.26 -12.62
C LEU A 36 17.61 56.19 -13.42
N THR A 37 16.48 56.82 -13.13
CA THR A 37 15.92 57.91 -12.30
C THR A 37 14.44 57.91 -12.75
N SER A 38 13.41 58.46 -12.12
CA SER A 38 13.14 59.35 -11.00
C SER A 38 11.63 59.57 -10.99
N LEU A 39 11.15 60.29 -9.97
CA LEU A 39 9.84 60.92 -9.76
C LEU A 39 8.98 60.10 -8.79
N GLY A 40 8.77 60.50 -7.54
CA GLY A 40 9.00 61.80 -6.91
C GLY A 40 7.85 62.09 -5.94
N CYS A 41 8.16 62.92 -4.94
CA CYS A 41 7.30 63.51 -3.91
C CYS A 41 7.03 62.68 -2.65
N ASP A 42 7.14 63.21 -1.44
CA ASP A 42 7.88 64.36 -0.92
C ASP A 42 7.89 64.21 0.61
N THR A 43 9.00 64.66 1.19
CA THR A 43 9.27 65.10 2.57
C THR A 43 8.05 65.25 3.51
N SER A 44 8.12 64.79 4.77
CA SER A 44 8.76 65.61 5.82
C SER A 44 9.04 64.85 7.12
N ILE A 45 10.05 65.38 7.81
CA ILE A 45 10.77 64.92 9.00
C ILE A 45 9.98 65.25 10.28
N THR A 46 9.93 64.34 11.26
CA THR A 46 10.30 64.67 12.66
C THR A 46 10.46 63.44 13.55
N HIS A 47 11.43 63.57 14.45
CA HIS A 47 12.03 62.60 15.36
C HIS A 47 11.06 61.73 16.17
N CYS A 48 11.42 60.45 16.31
CA CYS A 48 11.40 59.74 17.59
C CYS A 48 12.69 58.93 17.70
N THR A 49 13.67 59.48 18.42
CA THR A 49 14.68 58.71 19.11
C THR A 49 13.97 57.75 20.05
N ASN A 50 14.16 56.44 19.90
CA ASN A 50 14.42 55.52 21.00
C ASN A 50 14.52 54.06 20.53
N THR A 51 15.48 53.38 21.16
CA THR A 51 15.55 51.94 21.38
C THR A 51 15.75 51.02 20.18
N CYS A 52 17.04 50.67 20.02
CA CYS A 52 17.51 49.36 19.62
C CYS A 52 16.57 48.24 20.10
N LEU A 53 16.05 47.40 19.19
CA LEU A 53 15.91 45.97 19.45
C LEU A 53 15.99 45.21 18.13
N THR A 54 17.07 44.44 18.04
CA THR A 54 17.30 43.29 17.18
C THR A 54 16.03 42.47 16.92
N GLY A 55 15.48 42.58 15.70
CA GLY A 55 14.47 41.66 15.17
C GLY A 55 15.12 40.38 14.66
N ARG A 56 15.75 39.62 15.55
CA ARG A 56 16.10 38.22 15.31
C ARG A 56 14.77 37.48 15.19
N THR A 57 14.33 37.14 13.98
CA THR A 57 13.23 36.18 13.78
C THR A 57 13.74 34.79 14.16
N LEU A 58 13.92 34.57 15.46
CA LEU A 58 14.07 33.25 16.03
C LEU A 58 12.68 32.62 16.14
N LEU A 59 12.62 31.34 15.81
CA LEU A 59 11.47 30.45 16.04
C LEU A 59 10.25 30.64 15.14
N GLN A 60 10.41 30.39 13.84
CA GLN A 60 9.60 29.28 13.31
C GLN A 60 10.35 28.01 13.69
N SER A 61 10.00 27.44 14.84
CA SER A 61 10.41 26.10 15.20
C SER A 61 9.97 25.17 14.05
N PRO A 62 10.89 24.53 13.31
CA PRO A 62 10.53 23.57 12.27
C PRO A 62 10.00 22.27 12.89
N TRP A 63 9.63 22.28 14.19
CA TRP A 63 9.07 21.15 14.92
C TRP A 63 7.77 20.63 14.27
N SER A 64 7.12 21.43 13.42
CA SER A 64 5.94 21.03 12.66
C SER A 64 6.24 20.28 11.35
N ALA A 65 7.49 19.94 11.04
CA ALA A 65 7.74 18.87 10.07
C ALA A 65 7.23 17.59 10.72
N ILE A 66 5.99 17.21 10.39
CA ILE A 66 5.22 16.10 10.96
C ILE A 66 6.14 14.89 11.16
N GLN A 67 6.57 14.70 12.41
CA GLN A 67 7.41 13.59 12.81
C GLN A 67 6.51 12.36 12.97
N HIS A 68 6.17 11.71 11.86
CA HIS A 68 5.81 10.29 11.90
C HIS A 68 7.08 9.49 12.20
N ARG A 69 7.73 9.76 13.33
CA ARG A 69 8.89 9.01 13.79
C ARG A 69 8.40 7.62 14.13
N GLY A 70 8.93 6.64 13.42
CA GLY A 70 8.74 5.24 13.78
C GLY A 70 9.21 4.96 15.21
N ALA A 71 8.74 3.85 15.77
CA ALA A 71 9.27 3.31 17.01
C ALA A 71 10.39 2.33 16.68
N VAL A 72 11.53 2.45 17.37
CA VAL A 72 12.57 1.42 17.31
C VAL A 72 12.06 0.20 18.07
N VAL A 73 11.95 -0.92 17.37
CA VAL A 73 11.54 -2.22 17.91
C VAL A 73 12.63 -3.25 17.69
N LEU A 74 12.67 -4.28 18.52
CA LEU A 74 13.60 -5.39 18.31
C LEU A 74 13.10 -6.31 17.19
N GLY A 75 14.01 -7.05 16.56
CA GLY A 75 13.67 -8.04 15.55
C GLY A 75 12.64 -9.06 16.04
N SER A 76 12.68 -9.42 17.33
CA SER A 76 11.70 -10.30 18.00
C SER A 76 10.25 -9.81 17.93
N ASP A 77 10.07 -8.49 17.92
CA ASP A 77 8.77 -7.83 18.08
C ASP A 77 8.13 -7.52 16.72
N VAL A 78 8.84 -7.80 15.63
CA VAL A 78 8.32 -7.67 14.27
C VAL A 78 7.21 -8.70 14.05
N ARG A 79 6.09 -8.24 13.51
CA ARG A 79 4.90 -9.03 13.18
C ARG A 79 4.49 -8.78 11.73
N ALA A 80 3.74 -9.73 11.16
CA ALA A 80 3.10 -9.54 9.87
C ALA A 80 2.15 -8.33 9.90
N GLY A 81 2.17 -7.52 8.85
CA GLY A 81 1.45 -6.24 8.75
C GLY A 81 2.25 -5.04 9.23
N ASN A 82 3.33 -5.20 10.00
CA ASN A 82 4.18 -4.07 10.36
C ASN A 82 4.85 -3.48 9.12
N VAL A 83 5.02 -2.16 9.10
CA VAL A 83 5.86 -1.47 8.12
C VAL A 83 7.16 -1.10 8.80
N ILE A 84 8.27 -1.50 8.20
CA ILE A 84 9.61 -1.27 8.71
C ILE A 84 10.44 -0.49 7.69
N GLU A 85 11.33 0.35 8.19
CA GLU A 85 12.32 1.05 7.38
C GLU A 85 13.65 0.29 7.42
N ARG A 86 14.23 0.04 6.23
CA ARG A 86 15.54 -0.60 6.13
C ARG A 86 16.26 -0.14 4.86
N LYS A 87 17.51 0.28 4.97
CA LYS A 87 18.30 0.81 3.84
C LYS A 87 17.58 1.96 3.12
N ASP A 88 17.01 2.88 3.90
CA ASP A 88 16.30 4.07 3.41
C ASP A 88 15.09 3.76 2.50
N ARG A 89 14.51 2.55 2.67
CA ARG A 89 13.33 2.09 1.93
C ARG A 89 12.33 1.47 2.89
N LEU A 90 11.07 1.61 2.55
CA LEU A 90 9.95 1.11 3.35
C LEU A 90 9.52 -0.26 2.88
N TYR A 91 9.33 -1.14 3.85
CA TYR A 91 8.91 -2.50 3.60
C TYR A 91 7.73 -2.87 4.47
N GLN A 92 6.70 -3.43 3.86
CA GLN A 92 5.62 -4.10 4.56
C GLN A 92 6.01 -5.56 4.85
N VAL A 93 5.85 -5.99 6.10
CA VAL A 93 6.13 -7.37 6.52
C VAL A 93 4.95 -8.26 6.13
N ILE A 94 5.17 -9.19 5.20
CA ILE A 94 4.15 -10.17 4.78
C ILE A 94 4.11 -11.34 5.76
N LYS A 95 5.26 -11.92 6.06
CA LYS A 95 5.39 -13.14 6.87
C LYS A 95 6.64 -13.09 7.73
N VAL A 96 6.53 -13.66 8.93
CA VAL A 96 7.62 -13.76 9.89
C VAL A 96 7.75 -15.23 10.30
N GLU A 97 8.97 -15.77 10.23
CA GLU A 97 9.33 -17.12 10.65
C GLU A 97 10.43 -17.04 11.70
N HIS A 98 10.10 -17.42 12.93
CA HIS A 98 11.09 -17.52 14.02
C HIS A 98 11.72 -18.91 13.99
N SER A 99 13.04 -18.97 13.83
CA SER A 99 13.78 -20.22 13.84
C SER A 99 14.83 -20.21 14.96
N HIS A 100 14.76 -21.23 15.80
CA HIS A 100 15.74 -21.49 16.86
C HIS A 100 16.61 -22.68 16.41
N GLU A 101 17.87 -22.40 16.11
CA GLU A 101 18.84 -23.42 15.69
C GLU A 101 19.54 -23.98 16.94
N GLY A 102 18.99 -25.00 17.61
CA GLY A 102 19.65 -25.72 18.70
C GLY A 102 20.35 -24.84 19.76
N ARG A 103 21.70 -24.81 19.75
CA ARG A 103 22.54 -24.01 20.67
C ARG A 103 22.97 -22.63 20.10
N GLY A 104 22.51 -22.27 18.91
CA GLY A 104 22.83 -21.01 18.23
C GLY A 104 21.90 -19.85 18.64
N LYS A 105 22.23 -18.65 18.17
CA LYS A 105 21.35 -17.49 18.31
C LYS A 105 20.05 -17.71 17.53
N ALA A 106 18.95 -17.22 18.07
CA ALA A 106 17.68 -17.23 17.37
C ALA A 106 17.72 -16.24 16.19
N HIS A 107 17.10 -16.63 15.09
CA HIS A 107 17.02 -15.79 13.91
C HIS A 107 15.60 -15.76 13.36
N ILE A 108 15.28 -14.64 12.75
CA ILE A 108 13.93 -14.34 12.29
C ILE A 108 14.02 -14.12 10.80
N LYS A 109 13.44 -15.03 10.02
CA LYS A 109 13.34 -14.87 8.59
C LYS A 109 12.06 -14.10 8.30
N VAL A 110 12.21 -12.96 7.65
CA VAL A 110 11.11 -12.06 7.32
C VAL A 110 10.96 -11.97 5.81
N GLU A 111 9.74 -12.15 5.33
CA GLU A 111 9.35 -11.86 3.95
C GLU A 111 8.79 -10.43 3.90
N LEU A 112 9.47 -9.58 3.14
CA LEU A 112 9.20 -8.17 3.00
C LEU A 112 8.64 -7.88 1.62
N ARG A 113 7.70 -6.95 1.54
CA ARG A 113 7.25 -6.32 0.30
C ARG A 113 7.68 -4.87 0.31
N ASP A 114 8.41 -4.48 -0.72
CA ASP A 114 8.75 -3.09 -0.98
C ASP A 114 7.48 -2.27 -1.24
N VAL A 115 7.33 -1.14 -0.56
CA VAL A 115 6.14 -0.28 -0.71
C VAL A 115 6.11 0.39 -2.08
N ASP A 116 7.25 0.89 -2.56
CA ASP A 116 7.29 1.64 -3.82
C ASP A 116 7.28 0.72 -5.03
N SER A 117 8.09 -0.34 -4.99
CA SER A 117 8.26 -1.25 -6.13
C SER A 117 7.35 -2.47 -6.09
N GLY A 118 6.70 -2.77 -4.96
CA GLY A 118 5.89 -3.98 -4.78
C GLY A 118 6.69 -5.30 -4.74
N ASN A 119 8.02 -5.24 -4.88
CA ASN A 119 8.90 -6.40 -4.97
C ASN A 119 9.00 -7.15 -3.63
N LYS A 120 8.96 -8.48 -3.69
CA LYS A 120 9.11 -9.35 -2.51
C LYS A 120 10.57 -9.72 -2.29
N THR A 121 11.08 -9.49 -1.08
CA THR A 121 12.45 -9.82 -0.68
C THR A 121 12.44 -10.56 0.66
N SER A 122 13.21 -11.64 0.79
CA SER A 122 13.41 -12.32 2.07
C SER A 122 14.68 -11.83 2.76
N GLN A 123 14.60 -11.50 4.05
CA GLN A 123 15.76 -11.07 4.84
C GLN A 123 15.80 -11.80 6.19
N ARG A 124 17.01 -12.03 6.70
CA ARG A 124 17.23 -12.58 8.05
C ARG A 124 17.51 -11.42 9.00
N LEU A 125 16.77 -11.37 10.10
CA LEU A 125 16.97 -10.47 11.22
C LEU A 125 17.50 -11.27 12.42
N SER A 126 18.36 -10.63 13.22
CA SER A 126 18.70 -11.17 14.54
C SER A 126 17.63 -10.75 15.55
N THR A 127 17.43 -11.53 16.61
CA THR A 127 16.45 -11.21 17.66
C THR A 127 16.70 -9.86 18.31
N ASP A 128 17.98 -9.54 18.57
CA ASP A 128 18.40 -8.30 19.24
C ASP A 128 18.65 -7.14 18.25
N GLU A 129 18.39 -7.35 16.96
CA GLU A 129 18.57 -6.31 15.94
C GLU A 129 17.50 -5.23 16.11
N ALA A 130 17.91 -3.98 16.29
CA ALA A 130 17.00 -2.83 16.33
C ALA A 130 16.52 -2.50 14.93
N VAL A 131 15.20 -2.42 14.75
CA VAL A 131 14.53 -2.13 13.48
C VAL A 131 13.57 -0.96 13.69
N GLU A 132 13.59 -0.01 12.77
CA GLU A 132 12.68 1.13 12.81
C GLU A 132 11.32 0.72 12.25
N ARG A 133 10.29 0.70 13.11
CA ARG A 133 8.91 0.43 12.73
C ARG A 133 8.19 1.73 12.49
N VAL A 134 7.61 1.89 11.32
CA VAL A 134 6.86 3.09 10.95
C VAL A 134 5.39 2.94 11.39
N PHE A 135 4.80 4.04 11.85
CA PHE A 135 3.38 4.10 12.18
C PHE A 135 2.55 4.22 10.91
N VAL A 136 1.54 3.36 10.79
CA VAL A 136 0.61 3.34 9.66
C VAL A 136 -0.73 3.81 10.16
N GLU A 137 -1.39 4.68 9.39
CA GLU A 137 -2.73 5.16 9.71
C GLU A 137 -3.75 4.15 9.20
N THR A 138 -4.66 3.69 10.05
CA THR A 138 -5.76 2.81 9.63
C THR A 138 -7.05 3.61 9.60
N LYS A 139 -7.65 3.75 8.42
CA LYS A 139 -8.90 4.47 8.20
C LYS A 139 -9.96 3.55 7.60
N SER A 140 -11.23 3.85 7.87
CA SER A 140 -12.36 3.12 7.30
C SER A 140 -12.95 3.89 6.13
N TYR A 141 -13.11 3.21 5.01
CA TYR A 141 -13.68 3.77 3.78
C TYR A 141 -14.94 3.01 3.38
N ILE A 142 -15.77 3.63 2.54
CA ILE A 142 -16.93 3.01 1.92
C ILE A 142 -16.57 2.65 0.48
N TYR A 143 -16.81 1.40 0.09
CA TYR A 143 -16.64 0.97 -1.30
C TYR A 143 -17.74 1.57 -2.19
N MET A 144 -17.34 2.16 -3.31
CA MET A 144 -18.25 2.71 -4.31
C MET A 144 -18.34 1.80 -5.53
N CYS A 145 -17.25 1.65 -6.28
CA CYS A 145 -17.21 0.82 -7.47
C CYS A 145 -15.77 0.38 -7.79
N THR A 146 -15.66 -0.52 -8.76
CA THR A 146 -14.37 -0.95 -9.33
C THR A 146 -14.37 -0.60 -10.81
N ASP A 147 -13.31 0.07 -11.25
CA ASP A 147 -13.10 0.42 -12.65
C ASP A 147 -12.66 -0.79 -13.49
N ARG A 148 -12.75 -0.64 -14.82
CA ARG A 148 -12.36 -1.71 -15.75
C ARG A 148 -10.87 -2.06 -15.67
N ASP A 149 -10.05 -1.13 -15.20
CA ASP A 149 -8.60 -1.30 -15.08
C ASP A 149 -8.19 -1.96 -13.74
N GLY A 150 -9.15 -2.42 -12.93
CA GLY A 150 -8.89 -3.08 -11.64
C GLY A 150 -8.54 -2.09 -10.52
N ILE A 151 -8.98 -0.85 -10.65
CA ILE A 151 -8.86 0.18 -9.62
C ILE A 151 -10.17 0.22 -8.82
N VAL A 152 -10.07 0.05 -7.51
CA VAL A 152 -11.20 0.14 -6.58
C VAL A 152 -11.31 1.58 -6.08
N LEU A 153 -12.48 2.18 -6.27
CA LEU A 153 -12.79 3.52 -5.80
C LEU A 153 -13.45 3.46 -4.41
N LEU A 154 -12.81 4.12 -3.46
CA LEU A 154 -13.23 4.19 -2.06
C LEU A 154 -13.53 5.64 -1.67
N ILE A 155 -14.49 5.85 -0.78
CA ILE A 155 -14.86 7.17 -0.27
C ILE A 155 -14.69 7.22 1.24
N ASP A 156 -14.04 8.28 1.74
CA ASP A 156 -13.99 8.57 3.17
C ASP A 156 -15.38 9.03 3.66
N PRO A 157 -15.98 8.40 4.69
CA PRO A 157 -17.30 8.79 5.18
C PRO A 157 -17.35 10.20 5.79
N ASP A 158 -16.22 10.73 6.26
CA ASP A 158 -16.17 12.01 6.98
C ASP A 158 -15.82 13.17 6.04
N THR A 159 -14.80 12.99 5.20
CA THR A 159 -14.32 14.04 4.28
C THR A 159 -14.89 13.94 2.87
N TYR A 160 -15.50 12.81 2.51
CA TYR A 160 -15.94 12.47 1.15
C TYR A 160 -14.81 12.48 0.11
N ASP A 161 -13.55 12.39 0.56
CA ASP A 161 -12.40 12.27 -0.33
C ASP A 161 -12.40 10.89 -0.99
N GLN A 162 -12.13 10.89 -2.30
CA GLN A 162 -12.00 9.68 -3.08
C GLN A 162 -10.57 9.15 -3.02
N LEU A 163 -10.43 7.86 -2.78
CA LEU A 163 -9.16 7.15 -2.76
C LEU A 163 -9.19 6.01 -3.78
N GLU A 164 -8.21 6.02 -4.66
CA GLU A 164 -7.97 4.95 -5.63
C GLU A 164 -7.07 3.88 -5.02
N VAL A 165 -7.55 2.63 -5.01
CA VAL A 165 -6.81 1.50 -4.45
C VAL A 165 -6.77 0.36 -5.46
N PRO A 166 -5.59 -0.17 -5.83
CA PRO A 166 -5.53 -1.30 -6.74
C PRO A 166 -6.15 -2.56 -6.12
N GLU A 167 -6.93 -3.30 -6.92
CA GLU A 167 -7.66 -4.51 -6.48
C GLU A 167 -6.74 -5.57 -5.86
N ASP A 168 -5.50 -5.64 -6.34
CA ASP A 168 -4.45 -6.55 -5.85
C ASP A 168 -4.20 -6.42 -4.34
N LEU A 169 -4.42 -5.25 -3.75
CA LEU A 169 -4.21 -5.03 -2.31
C LEU A 169 -5.28 -5.71 -1.44
N PHE A 170 -6.49 -5.91 -1.98
CA PHE A 170 -7.54 -6.71 -1.32
C PHE A 170 -7.32 -8.22 -1.50
N GLY A 171 -6.53 -8.61 -2.50
CA GLY A 171 -6.22 -10.00 -2.84
C GLY A 171 -7.47 -10.81 -3.15
N LYS A 172 -7.54 -12.05 -2.67
CA LYS A 172 -8.70 -12.95 -2.92
C LYS A 172 -10.03 -12.41 -2.38
N LYS A 173 -9.98 -11.48 -1.43
CA LYS A 173 -11.17 -10.90 -0.78
C LYS A 173 -11.84 -9.81 -1.62
N ALA A 174 -11.21 -9.35 -2.70
CA ALA A 174 -11.79 -8.36 -3.62
C ALA A 174 -13.17 -8.79 -4.17
N LYS A 175 -13.37 -10.09 -4.40
CA LYS A 175 -14.62 -10.67 -4.93
C LYS A 175 -15.86 -10.41 -4.07
N TYR A 176 -15.66 -10.03 -2.81
CA TYR A 176 -16.71 -9.81 -1.83
C TYR A 176 -17.04 -8.33 -1.64
N LEU A 177 -16.38 -7.43 -2.37
CA LEU A 177 -16.66 -6.00 -2.33
C LEU A 177 -18.06 -5.73 -2.86
N GLN A 178 -18.86 -5.03 -2.06
CA GLN A 178 -20.25 -4.65 -2.34
C GLN A 178 -20.36 -3.15 -2.23
N GLU A 179 -21.25 -2.57 -3.03
CA GLU A 179 -21.66 -1.18 -2.86
C GLU A 179 -22.05 -0.93 -1.39
N GLU A 180 -21.64 0.22 -0.86
CA GLU A 180 -21.86 0.64 0.53
C GLU A 180 -21.12 -0.21 1.59
N LEU A 181 -20.22 -1.12 1.19
CA LEU A 181 -19.44 -1.91 2.13
C LEU A 181 -18.34 -1.07 2.79
N LYS A 182 -18.32 -1.07 4.13
CA LYS A 182 -17.24 -0.46 4.91
C LYS A 182 -16.00 -1.35 4.90
N VAL A 183 -14.90 -0.86 4.35
CA VAL A 183 -13.58 -1.52 4.30
C VAL A 183 -12.57 -0.76 5.16
N LYS A 184 -11.50 -1.43 5.59
CA LYS A 184 -10.39 -0.79 6.32
C LYS A 184 -9.18 -0.69 5.41
N VAL A 185 -8.58 0.48 5.31
CA VAL A 185 -7.38 0.73 4.52
C VAL A 185 -6.28 1.24 5.44
N GLU A 186 -5.09 0.65 5.26
CA GLU A 186 -3.85 1.06 5.91
C GLU A 186 -3.10 2.01 4.98
N LEU A 187 -2.91 3.25 5.42
CA LEU A 187 -2.32 4.35 4.68
C LEU A 187 -1.00 4.77 5.29
N PHE A 188 -0.03 5.04 4.42
CA PHE A 188 1.22 5.66 4.79
C PHE A 188 1.53 6.82 3.85
N ASN A 189 1.63 8.04 4.39
CA ASN A 189 1.81 9.27 3.60
C ASN A 189 0.80 9.42 2.44
N GLY A 190 -0.44 8.97 2.63
CA GLY A 190 -1.49 8.97 1.62
C GLY A 190 -1.45 7.81 0.62
N ILE A 191 -0.43 6.95 0.67
CA ILE A 191 -0.31 5.77 -0.20
C ILE A 191 -0.99 4.57 0.48
N PRO A 192 -1.92 3.86 -0.20
CA PRO A 192 -2.54 2.65 0.33
C PRO A 192 -1.56 1.48 0.30
N LEU A 193 -1.33 0.86 1.46
CA LEU A 193 -0.44 -0.28 1.62
C LEU A 193 -1.18 -1.62 1.62
N SER A 194 -2.32 -1.64 2.30
CA SER A 194 -3.14 -2.83 2.50
C SER A 194 -4.59 -2.43 2.68
N ALA A 195 -5.49 -3.24 2.15
CA ALA A 195 -6.91 -3.06 2.33
C ALA A 195 -7.55 -4.37 2.78
N SER A 196 -8.36 -4.29 3.83
CA SER A 196 -9.06 -5.44 4.41
C SER A 196 -10.56 -5.26 4.35
N VAL A 197 -11.21 -6.29 3.81
CA VAL A 197 -12.65 -6.49 3.91
C VAL A 197 -13.01 -6.92 5.34
N PRO A 198 -14.16 -6.49 5.91
CA PRO A 198 -14.64 -6.93 7.21
C PRO A 198 -14.85 -8.45 7.27
N LYS A 199 -14.81 -9.04 8.47
CA LYS A 199 -14.97 -10.49 8.65
C LYS A 199 -16.35 -11.03 8.25
N HIS A 200 -17.35 -10.17 8.29
CA HIS A 200 -18.72 -10.49 7.94
C HIS A 200 -19.18 -9.55 6.84
N VAL A 201 -19.78 -10.11 5.79
CA VAL A 201 -20.35 -9.34 4.67
C VAL A 201 -21.76 -9.84 4.42
N THR A 202 -22.70 -8.92 4.23
CA THR A 202 -24.11 -9.25 3.99
C THR A 202 -24.38 -9.22 2.50
N CYS A 203 -24.43 -10.40 1.87
CA CYS A 203 -24.68 -10.54 0.44
C CYS A 203 -26.15 -10.83 0.16
N ILE A 204 -26.67 -10.28 -0.94
CA ILE A 204 -28.01 -10.60 -1.44
C ILE A 204 -27.90 -11.65 -2.55
N VAL A 205 -28.74 -12.68 -2.47
CA VAL A 205 -28.82 -13.74 -3.48
C VAL A 205 -29.58 -13.23 -4.71
N LYS A 206 -28.93 -13.25 -5.86
CA LYS A 206 -29.55 -12.90 -7.15
C LYS A 206 -30.29 -14.11 -7.71
N GLU A 207 -29.58 -15.22 -7.89
CA GLU A 207 -30.10 -16.45 -8.49
C GLU A 207 -29.50 -17.67 -7.78
N ALA A 208 -30.29 -18.74 -7.66
CA ALA A 208 -29.87 -19.98 -7.02
C ALA A 208 -30.36 -21.18 -7.81
N GLN A 209 -29.49 -22.19 -7.97
CA GLN A 209 -29.87 -23.41 -8.69
C GLN A 209 -30.99 -24.15 -7.94
N PRO A 210 -32.02 -24.64 -8.68
CA PRO A 210 -33.10 -25.39 -8.07
C PRO A 210 -32.59 -26.71 -7.48
N PRO A 211 -33.20 -27.20 -6.38
CA PRO A 211 -32.82 -28.48 -5.82
C PRO A 211 -33.16 -29.60 -6.79
N VAL A 212 -32.17 -30.43 -7.13
CA VAL A 212 -32.41 -31.67 -7.90
C VAL A 212 -33.16 -32.65 -6.99
N LYS A 213 -34.47 -32.80 -7.21
CA LYS A 213 -35.32 -33.77 -6.52
C LYS A 213 -34.84 -35.16 -6.93
N GLY A 214 -34.30 -35.95 -6.00
CA GLY A 214 -33.85 -37.29 -6.36
C GLY A 214 -33.08 -38.05 -5.29
N ILE A 215 -31.86 -37.65 -4.93
CA ILE A 215 -31.00 -38.51 -4.10
C ILE A 215 -30.04 -37.66 -3.27
N ALA A 216 -30.35 -37.49 -1.97
CA ALA A 216 -29.37 -37.42 -0.88
C ALA A 216 -30.06 -37.24 0.48
N ALA A 217 -29.77 -38.16 1.41
CA ALA A 217 -30.08 -38.01 2.83
C ALA A 217 -29.18 -36.96 3.53
N THR A 218 -28.08 -36.56 2.89
CA THR A 218 -27.16 -35.53 3.38
C THR A 218 -27.54 -34.16 2.81
N PRO A 219 -27.58 -33.09 3.63
CA PRO A 219 -27.76 -31.73 3.11
C PRO A 219 -26.60 -31.38 2.17
N LYS A 220 -26.89 -31.28 0.87
CA LYS A 220 -25.96 -30.80 -0.16
C LYS A 220 -25.88 -29.27 -0.12
N ASP A 221 -24.81 -28.70 -0.62
CA ASP A 221 -24.72 -27.23 -0.79
C ASP A 221 -25.25 -26.85 -2.17
N LYS A 222 -26.01 -25.76 -2.23
CA LYS A 222 -26.45 -25.15 -3.49
C LYS A 222 -25.43 -24.11 -3.93
N ILE A 223 -25.18 -24.04 -5.22
CA ILE A 223 -24.40 -22.96 -5.82
C ILE A 223 -25.37 -21.79 -6.05
N ALA A 224 -25.03 -20.63 -5.51
CA ALA A 224 -25.82 -19.41 -5.62
C ALA A 224 -24.96 -18.27 -6.15
N GLU A 225 -25.54 -17.47 -7.04
CA GLU A 225 -24.95 -16.24 -7.57
C GLU A 225 -25.41 -15.05 -6.72
N MET A 226 -24.44 -14.27 -6.25
CA MET A 226 -24.69 -13.05 -5.49
C MET A 226 -24.91 -11.87 -6.43
N GLN A 227 -25.46 -10.77 -5.92
CA GLN A 227 -25.69 -9.53 -6.70
C GLN A 227 -24.44 -9.01 -7.42
N ASN A 228 -23.24 -9.23 -6.85
CA ASN A 228 -21.96 -8.82 -7.44
C ASN A 228 -21.46 -9.72 -8.57
N GLY A 229 -22.19 -10.78 -8.91
CA GLY A 229 -21.76 -11.78 -9.90
C GLY A 229 -20.77 -12.82 -9.36
N PHE A 230 -20.37 -12.78 -8.08
CA PHE A 230 -19.59 -13.84 -7.47
C PHE A 230 -20.47 -15.04 -7.07
N THR A 231 -19.98 -16.25 -7.35
CA THR A 231 -20.68 -17.50 -7.07
C THR A 231 -20.17 -18.16 -5.79
N MET A 232 -21.07 -18.56 -4.89
CA MET A 232 -20.74 -19.23 -3.64
C MET A 232 -21.58 -20.47 -3.37
N LYS A 233 -21.05 -21.39 -2.57
CA LYS A 233 -21.80 -22.54 -2.05
C LYS A 233 -22.51 -22.14 -0.75
N VAL A 234 -23.82 -22.28 -0.74
CA VAL A 234 -24.70 -21.92 0.39
C VAL A 234 -25.51 -23.15 0.81
N ARG A 235 -25.75 -23.30 2.12
CA ARG A 235 -26.54 -24.41 2.68
C ARG A 235 -28.02 -24.29 2.26
N ILE A 236 -28.65 -25.42 1.93
CA ILE A 236 -30.00 -25.49 1.33
C ILE A 236 -31.10 -24.75 2.11
N TYR A 237 -31.02 -24.69 3.44
CA TYR A 237 -32.10 -24.16 4.29
C TYR A 237 -32.33 -22.64 4.14
N PHE A 238 -31.40 -21.88 3.55
CA PHE A 238 -31.39 -20.41 3.56
C PHE A 238 -31.61 -19.75 2.19
N LEU A 239 -32.30 -20.41 1.25
CA LEU A 239 -32.32 -19.95 -0.15
C LEU A 239 -33.72 -19.70 -0.68
N ASN A 240 -34.27 -18.53 -0.36
CA ASN A 240 -35.17 -17.81 -1.24
C ASN A 240 -34.41 -16.70 -1.99
N ILE A 241 -34.93 -16.32 -3.15
CA ILE A 241 -34.39 -15.18 -3.92
C ILE A 241 -34.62 -13.90 -3.10
N LEU A 242 -33.64 -12.99 -3.09
CA LEU A 242 -33.62 -11.76 -2.26
C LEU A 242 -33.36 -11.94 -0.75
N ASP A 243 -33.06 -13.17 -0.28
CA ASP A 243 -32.64 -13.36 1.11
C ASP A 243 -31.26 -12.70 1.35
N LYS A 244 -31.13 -12.04 2.51
CA LYS A 244 -29.86 -11.47 3.00
C LYS A 244 -29.05 -12.54 3.72
N LEU A 245 -27.87 -12.86 3.17
CA LEU A 245 -26.96 -13.83 3.76
C LEU A 245 -25.77 -13.13 4.41
N ILE A 246 -25.56 -13.38 5.69
CA ILE A 246 -24.34 -12.96 6.38
C ILE A 246 -23.28 -14.04 6.13
N TYR A 247 -22.27 -13.71 5.33
CA TYR A 247 -21.14 -14.59 5.06
C TYR A 247 -19.98 -14.25 5.99
N CYS A 248 -19.31 -15.28 6.53
CA CYS A 248 -18.13 -15.14 7.39
C CYS A 248 -16.89 -15.66 6.67
N PHE A 249 -15.81 -14.88 6.66
CA PHE A 249 -14.51 -15.34 6.17
C PHE A 249 -13.85 -16.29 7.18
N GLN A 250 -13.56 -17.53 6.78
CA GLN A 250 -12.71 -18.47 7.51
C GLN A 250 -11.24 -18.32 7.12
#